data_AF-A0A931YFA6-F1
#
_entry.id   AF-A0A931YFA6-F1
#
_cell.length_a   1.000
_cell.length_b   1.000
_cell.length_c   1.000
_cell.angle_alpha   90.00
_cell.angle_beta   90.00
_cell.angle_gamma   90.00
#
_symmetry.space_group_name_H-M   'P 1'
#
loop_
_entity.id
_entity.type
_entity.pdbx_description
1 polymer ?
#
loop_
_entity_poly.entity_id
_entity_poly.type
_entity_poly.pdbx_seq_one_letter_code
_entity_poly.pdbx_strand_id
1 'polypeptide(L)'
;MRAIRRGLATVFLGTVVATGASGESAAVLGDAARGRAVFEAKECAGCHLPRHSGRGVGPPLEVVRRPQGTLELAGRLWNHAPMMLAALLGKQGLGWPELTPSQMADLMAYLQADPSRDPTPERLQGQVLLVRKGCLKCHRLRGEGGSVGIELTSHPGRYQSPVVWATAVWNHAPRMAGHAGRLGILYPRFSGDEMVHLVEFLKTTAAAPR
;
A
#
# COMPACT_ATOMS: atom_id res chain seq x y z
N MET A 1 -29.09 72.20 32.19
CA MET A 1 -29.94 71.00 32.34
C MET A 1 -29.73 70.09 31.13
N ARG A 2 -29.24 68.87 31.40
CA ARG A 2 -29.11 67.67 30.53
C ARG A 2 -28.64 67.83 29.08
N ALA A 3 -27.34 67.59 28.89
CA ALA A 3 -26.73 67.22 27.62
C ALA A 3 -27.12 65.78 27.24
N ILE A 4 -27.53 65.55 25.99
CA ILE A 4 -27.70 64.22 25.40
C ILE A 4 -26.76 64.14 24.21
N ARG A 5 -25.55 63.59 24.42
CA ARG A 5 -24.64 63.20 23.33
C ARG A 5 -25.13 61.88 22.76
N ARG A 6 -25.62 61.89 21.52
CA ARG A 6 -25.90 60.68 20.73
C ARG A 6 -24.56 60.10 20.24
N GLY A 7 -24.09 59.02 20.86
CA GLY A 7 -22.98 58.23 20.35
C GLY A 7 -23.50 57.23 19.31
N LEU A 8 -23.12 57.38 18.04
CA LEU A 8 -23.28 56.33 17.04
C LEU A 8 -22.32 55.19 17.40
N ALA A 9 -22.87 54.02 17.72
CA ALA A 9 -22.09 52.79 17.83
C ALA A 9 -21.92 52.19 16.43
N THR A 10 -20.74 52.34 15.85
CA THR A 10 -20.36 51.71 14.59
C THR A 10 -20.08 50.23 14.85
N VAL A 11 -20.99 49.35 14.43
CA VAL A 11 -20.77 47.90 14.45
C VAL A 11 -19.94 47.54 13.22
N PHE A 12 -18.65 47.30 13.40
CA PHE A 12 -17.81 46.69 12.37
C PHE A 12 -18.08 45.17 12.37
N LEU A 13 -18.80 44.71 11.35
CA LEU A 13 -18.99 43.29 11.06
C LEU A 13 -17.68 42.75 10.47
N GLY A 14 -16.76 42.32 11.34
CA GLY A 14 -15.53 41.67 10.93
C GLY A 14 -15.83 40.32 10.29
N THR A 15 -15.57 40.20 8.99
CA THR A 15 -15.60 38.93 8.27
C THR A 15 -14.42 38.07 8.72
N VAL A 16 -14.72 37.03 9.51
CA VAL A 16 -13.75 35.98 9.82
C VAL A 16 -13.55 35.15 8.56
N VAL A 17 -12.41 35.34 7.88
CA VAL A 17 -11.96 34.44 6.83
C VAL A 17 -11.48 33.16 7.51
N ALA A 18 -12.34 32.13 7.52
CA ALA A 18 -11.93 30.79 7.89
C ALA A 18 -11.15 30.18 6.72
N THR A 19 -9.82 30.27 6.77
CA THR A 19 -8.94 29.46 5.91
C THR A 19 -8.99 28.02 6.40
N GLY A 20 -9.91 27.24 5.84
CA GLY A 20 -9.84 25.78 5.93
C GLY A 20 -8.58 25.32 5.20
N ALA A 21 -7.55 24.96 5.96
CA ALA A 21 -6.44 24.18 5.43
C ALA A 21 -6.98 22.78 5.10
N SER A 22 -7.35 22.57 3.84
CA SER A 22 -7.53 21.24 3.28
C SER A 22 -6.21 20.50 3.42
N GLY A 23 -6.12 19.60 4.40
CA GLY A 23 -5.05 18.62 4.50
C GLY A 23 -5.18 17.61 3.37
N GLU A 24 -4.84 18.05 2.16
CA GLU A 24 -4.65 17.18 1.02
C GLU A 24 -3.46 16.27 1.34
N SER A 25 -3.68 14.96 1.22
CA SER A 25 -2.71 13.91 1.50
C SER A 25 -1.42 14.15 0.71
N ALA A 26 -0.47 14.87 1.29
CA ALA A 26 0.88 14.94 0.78
C ALA A 26 1.38 13.49 0.67
N ALA A 27 1.80 13.10 -0.54
CA ALA A 27 2.52 11.85 -0.71
C ALA A 27 3.65 11.85 0.32
N VAL A 28 3.63 10.90 1.26
CA VAL A 28 4.72 10.73 2.21
C VAL A 28 5.93 10.36 1.37
N LEU A 29 6.75 11.34 1.03
CA LEU A 29 8.01 11.12 0.36
C LEU A 29 8.89 10.34 1.33
N GLY A 30 9.19 9.10 0.97
CA GLY A 30 10.03 8.24 1.77
C GLY A 30 11.46 8.77 1.84
N ASP A 31 12.15 8.43 2.93
CA ASP A 31 13.57 8.69 3.12
C ASP A 31 14.35 7.38 3.10
N ALA A 32 15.37 7.29 2.25
CA ALA A 32 16.13 6.07 2.07
C ALA A 32 16.98 5.68 3.30
N ALA A 33 17.43 6.65 4.11
CA ALA A 33 18.18 6.36 5.33
C ALA A 33 17.26 5.79 6.42
N ARG A 34 16.08 6.38 6.61
CA ARG A 34 15.02 5.80 7.46
C ARG A 34 14.56 4.44 6.93
N GLY A 35 14.47 4.28 5.61
CA GLY A 35 14.11 3.01 4.99
C GLY A 35 15.12 1.90 5.24
N ARG A 36 16.41 2.23 5.23
CA ARG A 36 17.47 1.30 5.67
C ARG A 36 17.28 0.88 7.13
N ALA A 37 16.97 1.83 8.01
CA ALA A 37 16.68 1.52 9.42
C ALA A 37 15.43 0.65 9.58
N VAL A 38 14.36 0.88 8.80
CA VAL A 38 13.19 -0.01 8.77
C VAL A 38 13.57 -1.42 8.31
N PHE A 39 14.38 -1.54 7.26
CA PHE A 39 14.83 -2.82 6.74
C PHE A 39 15.64 -3.63 7.77
N GLU A 40 16.47 -2.96 8.57
CA GLU A 40 17.19 -3.58 9.68
C GLU A 40 16.25 -3.93 10.84
N ALA A 41 15.45 -2.97 11.32
CA ALA A 41 14.57 -3.15 12.48
C ALA A 41 13.43 -4.16 12.25
N LYS A 42 13.07 -4.41 10.99
CA LYS A 42 12.09 -5.44 10.59
C LYS A 42 12.74 -6.77 10.22
N GLU A 43 14.02 -6.95 10.53
CA GLU A 43 14.79 -8.18 10.34
C GLU A 43 14.90 -8.62 8.86
N CYS A 44 14.62 -7.74 7.90
CA CYS A 44 14.75 -8.03 6.47
C CYS A 44 16.22 -8.35 6.12
N ALA A 45 17.15 -7.65 6.75
CA ALA A 45 18.60 -7.86 6.60
C ALA A 45 19.06 -9.24 7.09
N GLY A 46 18.31 -9.93 7.94
CA GLY A 46 18.64 -11.28 8.41
C GLY A 46 18.50 -12.36 7.34
N CYS A 47 17.78 -12.07 6.25
CA CYS A 47 17.62 -13.00 5.11
C CYS A 47 18.13 -12.41 3.79
N HIS A 48 17.96 -11.10 3.57
CA HIS A 48 18.35 -10.39 2.37
C HIS A 48 19.73 -9.73 2.54
N LEU A 49 20.77 -10.56 2.57
CA LEU A 49 22.15 -10.10 2.78
C LEU A 49 22.71 -9.39 1.53
N PRO A 50 23.64 -8.43 1.71
CA PRO A 50 24.50 -7.97 0.61
C PRO A 50 25.25 -9.15 -0.03
N ARG A 51 25.50 -9.10 -1.34
CA ARG A 51 26.19 -10.19 -2.07
C ARG A 51 27.54 -10.55 -1.47
N HIS A 52 28.28 -9.56 -0.98
CA HIS A 52 29.60 -9.75 -0.39
C HIS A 52 29.55 -10.37 1.01
N SER A 53 28.38 -10.42 1.65
CA SER A 53 28.19 -10.99 3.00
C SER A 53 27.84 -12.49 2.96
N GLY A 54 27.81 -13.13 1.77
CA GLY A 54 27.56 -14.56 1.60
C GLY A 54 26.19 -14.91 1.03
N ARG A 55 25.82 -16.20 1.07
CA ARG A 55 24.51 -16.69 0.60
C ARG A 55 23.49 -16.59 1.73
N GLY A 56 22.63 -15.56 1.67
CA GLY A 56 21.45 -15.44 2.53
C GLY A 56 20.33 -16.42 2.14
N VAL A 57 19.31 -16.52 3.00
CA VAL A 57 18.09 -17.30 2.72
C VAL A 57 17.26 -16.64 1.62
N GLY A 58 17.20 -15.30 1.62
CA GLY A 58 16.48 -14.52 0.63
C GLY A 58 17.37 -14.12 -0.55
N PRO A 59 16.77 -13.60 -1.63
CA PRO A 59 17.52 -12.93 -2.69
C PRO A 59 18.46 -11.85 -2.12
N PRO A 60 19.67 -11.68 -2.68
CA PRO A 60 20.59 -10.65 -2.22
C PRO A 60 19.96 -9.26 -2.24
N LEU A 61 20.39 -8.39 -1.33
CA LEU A 61 19.87 -7.03 -1.18
C LEU A 61 19.87 -6.28 -2.53
N GLU A 62 20.91 -6.43 -3.33
CA GLU A 62 21.08 -5.76 -4.63
C GLU A 62 20.07 -6.25 -5.69
N VAL A 63 19.42 -7.40 -5.48
CA VAL A 63 18.33 -7.88 -6.34
C VAL A 63 17.00 -7.21 -5.97
N VAL A 64 16.78 -6.92 -4.70
CA VAL A 64 15.55 -6.27 -4.21
C VAL A 64 15.66 -4.74 -4.29
N ARG A 65 16.84 -4.18 -4.02
CA ARG A 65 17.17 -2.74 -4.07
C ARG A 65 17.67 -2.38 -5.47
N ARG A 66 16.75 -2.03 -6.35
CA ARG A 66 17.00 -1.63 -7.74
C ARG A 66 15.97 -0.59 -8.19
N PRO A 67 16.28 0.24 -9.20
CA PRO A 67 15.29 1.15 -9.77
C PRO A 67 14.08 0.36 -10.31
N GLN A 68 12.88 0.72 -9.87
CA GLN A 68 11.63 0.01 -10.20
C GLN A 68 10.39 0.89 -9.92
N GLY A 69 9.23 0.48 -10.42
CA GLY A 69 7.95 1.09 -10.09
C GLY A 69 7.52 0.87 -8.63
N THR A 70 6.67 1.73 -8.08
CA THR A 70 6.17 1.55 -6.70
C THR A 70 5.17 0.40 -6.62
N LEU A 71 4.28 0.30 -7.61
CA LEU A 71 3.35 -0.81 -7.72
C LEU A 71 4.02 -2.07 -8.29
N GLU A 72 5.07 -1.93 -9.10
CA GLU A 72 5.96 -3.06 -9.43
C GLU A 72 6.56 -3.67 -8.16
N LEU A 73 7.16 -2.85 -7.28
CA LEU A 73 7.71 -3.32 -6.00
C LEU A 73 6.64 -3.95 -5.13
N ALA A 74 5.45 -3.35 -5.02
CA ALA A 74 4.33 -3.92 -4.28
C ALA A 74 3.95 -5.32 -4.81
N GLY A 75 3.94 -5.52 -6.13
CA GLY A 75 3.72 -6.81 -6.77
C GLY A 75 4.82 -7.84 -6.46
N ARG A 76 6.09 -7.42 -6.45
CA ARG A 76 7.22 -8.28 -6.08
C ARG A 76 7.15 -8.72 -4.61
N LEU A 77 6.85 -7.79 -3.70
CA LEU A 77 6.65 -8.08 -2.28
C LEU A 77 5.48 -9.05 -2.06
N TRP A 78 4.34 -8.79 -2.73
CA TRP A 78 3.18 -9.67 -2.71
C TRP A 78 3.54 -11.10 -3.13
N ASN A 79 4.24 -11.25 -4.25
CA ASN A 79 4.66 -12.54 -4.79
C ASN A 79 5.66 -13.28 -3.91
N HIS A 80 6.43 -12.54 -3.10
CA HIS A 80 7.44 -13.09 -2.22
C HIS A 80 6.84 -13.60 -0.89
N ALA A 81 5.67 -13.08 -0.50
CA ALA A 81 5.09 -13.31 0.80
C ALA A 81 4.90 -14.79 1.20
N PRO A 82 4.45 -15.71 0.33
CA PRO A 82 4.33 -17.12 0.71
C PRO A 82 5.68 -17.77 1.08
N MET A 83 6.77 -17.42 0.38
CA MET A 83 8.11 -17.93 0.67
C MET A 83 8.66 -17.34 1.96
N MET A 84 8.46 -16.04 2.17
CA MET A 84 8.83 -15.40 3.43
C MET A 84 8.06 -15.99 4.61
N LEU A 85 6.76 -16.20 4.47
CA LEU A 85 5.93 -16.81 5.50
C LEU A 85 6.45 -18.20 5.87
N ALA A 86 6.74 -19.05 4.88
CA ALA A 86 7.31 -20.38 5.12
C ALA A 86 8.66 -20.32 5.85
N ALA A 87 9.54 -19.40 5.46
CA ALA A 87 10.84 -19.20 6.10
C ALA A 87 10.72 -18.67 7.54
N LEU A 88 9.76 -17.78 7.80
CA LEU A 88 9.51 -17.22 9.13
C LEU A 88 8.89 -18.24 10.09
N LEU A 89 7.96 -19.08 9.62
CA LEU A 89 7.37 -20.16 10.44
C LEU A 89 8.42 -21.16 10.96
N GLY A 90 9.54 -21.31 10.25
CA GLY A 90 10.67 -22.14 10.69
C GLY A 90 11.64 -21.46 11.66
N LYS A 91 11.49 -20.16 11.93
CA LYS A 91 12.38 -19.40 12.82
C LYS A 91 11.65 -19.05 14.12
N GLN A 92 12.19 -19.51 15.25
CA GLN A 92 11.66 -19.14 16.56
C GLN A 92 11.78 -17.63 16.79
N GLY A 93 10.71 -17.02 17.31
CA GLY A 93 10.71 -15.62 17.74
C GLY A 93 10.53 -14.58 16.62
N LEU A 94 10.38 -14.98 15.35
CA LEU A 94 10.13 -14.04 14.25
C LEU A 94 8.68 -14.08 13.77
N GLY A 95 8.00 -12.94 13.90
CA GLY A 95 6.67 -12.70 13.34
C GLY A 95 6.73 -12.11 11.92
N TRP A 96 5.56 -11.99 11.29
CA TRP A 96 5.46 -11.22 10.05
C TRP A 96 5.78 -9.74 10.32
N PRO A 97 6.67 -9.09 9.55
CA PRO A 97 7.05 -7.71 9.79
C PRO A 97 5.94 -6.75 9.33
N GLU A 98 5.02 -6.41 10.23
CA GLU A 98 3.98 -5.42 9.94
C GLU A 98 4.61 -4.03 9.73
N LEU A 99 4.10 -3.29 8.74
CA LEU A 99 4.57 -1.95 8.38
C LEU A 99 3.47 -0.90 8.55
N THR A 100 3.85 0.29 8.99
CA THR A 100 3.02 1.49 8.86
C THR A 100 3.17 2.11 7.47
N PRO A 101 2.26 3.01 7.04
CA PRO A 101 2.42 3.71 5.76
C PRO A 101 3.73 4.51 5.65
N SER A 102 4.16 5.17 6.73
CA SER A 102 5.44 5.90 6.74
C SER A 102 6.64 4.96 6.61
N GLN A 103 6.62 3.82 7.32
CA GLN A 103 7.66 2.80 7.19
C GLN A 103 7.70 2.20 5.78
N MET A 104 6.55 1.96 5.16
CA MET A 104 6.48 1.48 3.79
C MET A 104 7.03 2.52 2.80
N ALA A 105 6.69 3.81 2.95
CA ALA A 105 7.23 4.87 2.10
C ALA A 105 8.77 4.93 2.19
N ASP A 106 9.30 4.96 3.41
CA ASP A 106 10.74 4.96 3.67
C ASP A 106 11.40 3.70 3.08
N LEU A 107 10.81 2.52 3.29
CA LEU A 107 11.29 1.25 2.73
C LEU A 107 11.32 1.26 1.20
N MET A 108 10.27 1.78 0.56
CA MET A 108 10.19 1.93 -0.89
C MET A 108 11.29 2.85 -1.42
N ALA A 109 11.55 3.98 -0.74
CA ALA A 109 12.66 4.87 -1.08
C ALA A 109 14.02 4.16 -0.96
N TYR A 110 14.25 3.41 0.11
CA TYR A 110 15.48 2.63 0.29
C TYR A 110 15.67 1.56 -0.80
N LEU A 111 14.58 0.90 -1.21
CA LEU A 111 14.57 -0.12 -2.27
C LEU A 111 14.52 0.45 -3.70
N GLN A 112 14.61 1.78 -3.84
CA GLN A 112 14.63 2.53 -5.11
C GLN A 112 13.36 2.38 -5.94
N ALA A 113 12.20 2.29 -5.28
CA ALA A 113 10.91 2.42 -5.94
C ALA A 113 10.56 3.89 -6.22
N ASP A 114 10.08 4.15 -7.41
CA ASP A 114 9.67 5.48 -7.87
C ASP A 114 8.35 5.35 -8.66
N PRO A 115 7.28 6.05 -8.28
CA PRO A 115 6.00 5.97 -8.97
C PRO A 115 6.08 6.46 -10.43
N SER A 116 7.05 7.30 -10.80
CA SER A 116 7.26 7.72 -12.19
C SER A 116 7.71 6.59 -13.12
N ARG A 117 8.13 5.45 -12.55
CA ARG A 117 8.51 4.24 -13.29
C ARG A 117 7.36 3.25 -13.44
N ASP A 118 6.24 3.45 -12.75
CA ASP A 118 5.06 2.64 -13.00
C ASP A 118 4.47 3.02 -14.38
N PRO A 119 4.09 2.03 -15.21
CA PRO A 119 3.46 2.26 -16.51
C PRO A 119 2.11 2.97 -16.39
N THR A 120 1.62 3.49 -17.52
CA THR A 120 0.24 3.98 -17.59
C THR A 120 -0.75 2.85 -17.30
N PRO A 121 -1.65 3.01 -16.32
CA PRO A 121 -2.60 1.97 -15.99
C PRO A 121 -3.69 1.82 -17.05
N GLU A 122 -4.20 0.59 -17.15
CA GLU A 122 -5.29 0.21 -18.05
C GLU A 122 -6.38 -0.51 -17.26
N ARG A 123 -7.54 0.14 -17.13
CA ARG A 123 -8.66 -0.34 -16.32
C ARG A 123 -9.19 -1.70 -16.78
N LEU A 124 -9.34 -1.91 -18.09
CA LEU A 124 -9.88 -3.17 -18.62
C LEU A 124 -8.97 -4.36 -18.33
N GLN A 125 -7.66 -4.17 -18.41
CA GLN A 125 -6.70 -5.21 -18.02
C GLN A 125 -6.84 -5.54 -16.53
N GLY A 126 -7.00 -4.53 -15.67
CA GLY A 126 -7.23 -4.72 -14.24
C GLY A 126 -8.49 -5.53 -13.93
N GLN A 127 -9.58 -5.28 -14.65
CA GLN A 127 -10.82 -6.05 -14.55
C GLN A 127 -10.59 -7.53 -14.90
N VAL A 128 -9.89 -7.79 -16.02
CA VAL A 128 -9.56 -9.15 -16.46
C VAL A 128 -8.68 -9.86 -15.42
N LEU A 129 -7.70 -9.17 -14.85
CA LEU A 129 -6.79 -9.71 -13.83
C LEU A 129 -7.53 -10.12 -12.56
N LEU A 130 -8.49 -9.31 -12.09
CA LEU A 130 -9.32 -9.64 -10.92
C LEU A 130 -10.00 -11.01 -11.09
N VAL A 131 -10.59 -11.24 -12.26
CA VAL A 131 -11.32 -12.48 -12.56
C VAL A 131 -10.34 -13.64 -12.76
N ARG A 132 -9.34 -13.47 -13.63
CA ARG A 132 -8.38 -14.53 -13.98
C ARG A 132 -7.54 -15.00 -12.80
N LYS A 133 -7.14 -14.09 -11.90
CA LYS A 133 -6.40 -14.42 -10.68
C LYS A 133 -7.30 -14.92 -9.55
N GLY A 134 -8.61 -15.01 -9.78
CA GLY A 134 -9.56 -15.63 -8.87
C GLY A 134 -9.82 -14.81 -7.59
N CYS A 135 -9.63 -13.49 -7.62
CA CYS A 135 -9.80 -12.64 -6.44
C CYS A 135 -11.21 -12.78 -5.84
N LEU A 136 -12.22 -12.91 -6.70
CA LEU A 136 -13.63 -13.05 -6.32
C LEU A 136 -14.00 -14.42 -5.73
N LYS A 137 -13.09 -15.40 -5.69
CA LYS A 137 -13.32 -16.65 -4.96
C LYS A 137 -13.44 -16.41 -3.46
N CYS A 138 -12.75 -15.39 -2.95
CA CYS A 138 -12.75 -15.04 -1.53
C CYS A 138 -13.32 -13.65 -1.29
N HIS A 139 -12.97 -12.68 -2.11
CA HIS A 139 -13.39 -11.29 -1.94
C HIS A 139 -14.73 -11.00 -2.62
N ARG A 140 -15.41 -9.97 -2.13
CA ARG A 140 -16.53 -9.35 -2.84
C ARG A 140 -16.06 -8.13 -3.64
N LEU A 141 -16.74 -7.86 -4.74
CA LEU A 141 -16.70 -6.60 -5.45
C LEU A 141 -18.13 -6.14 -5.68
N ARG A 142 -18.51 -5.00 -5.10
CA ARG A 142 -19.87 -4.44 -5.23
C ARG A 142 -20.97 -5.42 -4.85
N GLY A 143 -20.72 -6.24 -3.84
CA GLY A 143 -21.69 -7.22 -3.37
C GLY A 143 -21.66 -8.56 -4.12
N GLU A 144 -20.83 -8.76 -5.13
CA GLU A 144 -20.69 -10.05 -5.83
C GLU A 144 -19.37 -10.74 -5.49
N GLY A 145 -19.36 -12.08 -5.43
CA GLY A 145 -18.17 -12.88 -5.12
C GLY A 145 -18.25 -13.59 -3.76
N GLY A 146 -17.10 -14.06 -3.27
CA GLY A 146 -16.96 -14.82 -2.04
C GLY A 146 -17.11 -13.97 -0.78
N SER A 147 -17.42 -14.60 0.36
CA SER A 147 -17.64 -13.92 1.66
C SER A 147 -16.53 -14.12 2.68
N VAL A 148 -15.43 -14.76 2.30
CA VAL A 148 -14.28 -15.04 3.18
C VAL A 148 -13.42 -13.79 3.36
N GLY A 149 -13.13 -13.11 2.25
CA GLY A 149 -12.36 -11.89 2.18
C GLY A 149 -13.26 -10.66 2.36
N ILE A 150 -12.61 -9.50 2.43
CA ILE A 150 -13.33 -8.22 2.51
C ILE A 150 -14.01 -7.87 1.18
N GLU A 151 -15.01 -6.99 1.26
CA GLU A 151 -15.48 -6.22 0.10
C GLU A 151 -14.39 -5.24 -0.34
N LEU A 152 -13.93 -5.39 -1.58
CA LEU A 152 -12.82 -4.61 -2.13
C LEU A 152 -13.20 -3.14 -2.26
N THR A 153 -14.46 -2.79 -2.50
CA THR A 153 -14.87 -1.39 -2.58
C THR A 153 -15.05 -0.70 -1.21
N SER A 154 -14.88 -1.40 -0.08
CA SER A 154 -15.14 -0.81 1.26
C SER A 154 -14.09 0.21 1.72
N HIS A 155 -12.93 0.28 1.08
CA HIS A 155 -11.84 1.17 1.50
C HIS A 155 -11.26 1.97 0.32
N PRO A 156 -12.06 2.83 -0.34
CA PRO A 156 -11.66 3.52 -1.57
C PRO A 156 -10.38 4.36 -1.40
N GLY A 157 -10.17 4.95 -0.22
CA GLY A 157 -8.98 5.76 0.08
C GLY A 157 -7.66 4.99 0.00
N ARG A 158 -7.66 3.66 0.17
CA ARG A 158 -6.43 2.84 0.09
C ARG A 158 -5.87 2.74 -1.32
N TYR A 159 -6.70 2.94 -2.34
CA TYR A 159 -6.28 2.86 -3.74
C TYR A 159 -5.66 4.16 -4.28
N GLN A 160 -5.77 5.26 -3.54
CA GLN A 160 -5.28 6.56 -3.97
C GLN A 160 -3.77 6.73 -3.79
N SER A 161 -3.13 5.86 -3.00
CA SER A 161 -1.69 5.91 -2.73
C SER A 161 -1.07 4.52 -2.89
N PRO A 162 -0.08 4.35 -3.79
CA PRO A 162 0.68 3.11 -3.91
C PRO A 162 1.30 2.65 -2.59
N VAL A 163 1.75 3.59 -1.75
CA VAL A 163 2.30 3.31 -0.41
C VAL A 163 1.24 2.71 0.51
N VAL A 164 0.06 3.35 0.59
CA VAL A 164 -1.02 2.87 1.46
C VAL A 164 -1.55 1.52 0.97
N TRP A 165 -1.70 1.35 -0.34
CA TRP A 165 -2.07 0.07 -0.94
C TRP A 165 -1.05 -1.02 -0.59
N ALA A 166 0.24 -0.78 -0.86
CA ALA A 166 1.32 -1.73 -0.60
C ALA A 166 1.40 -2.10 0.88
N THR A 167 1.24 -1.13 1.79
CA THR A 167 1.19 -1.36 3.24
C THR A 167 0.04 -2.31 3.60
N ALA A 168 -1.16 -2.02 3.10
CA ALA A 168 -2.35 -2.81 3.40
C ALA A 168 -2.21 -4.24 2.88
N VAL A 169 -1.77 -4.43 1.64
CA VAL A 169 -1.63 -5.77 1.06
C VAL A 169 -0.45 -6.54 1.66
N TRP A 170 0.66 -5.87 2.02
CA TRP A 170 1.78 -6.50 2.71
C TRP A 170 1.36 -7.07 4.07
N ASN A 171 0.69 -6.26 4.89
CA ASN A 171 0.21 -6.71 6.20
C ASN A 171 -0.90 -7.77 6.07
N HIS A 172 -1.65 -7.78 4.95
CA HIS A 172 -2.68 -8.78 4.69
C HIS A 172 -2.13 -10.09 4.09
N ALA A 173 -0.96 -10.07 3.46
CA ALA A 173 -0.44 -11.18 2.65
C ALA A 173 -0.36 -12.54 3.39
N PRO A 174 0.07 -12.63 4.67
CA PRO A 174 0.10 -13.91 5.38
C PRO A 174 -1.28 -14.57 5.51
N ARG A 175 -2.32 -13.76 5.73
CA ARG A 175 -3.69 -14.25 5.83
C ARG A 175 -4.16 -14.82 4.50
N MET A 176 -3.89 -14.12 3.40
CA MET A 176 -4.22 -14.62 2.07
C MET A 176 -3.41 -15.87 1.70
N ALA A 177 -2.11 -15.89 1.97
CA ALA A 177 -1.25 -17.05 1.71
C ALA A 177 -1.69 -18.28 2.51
N GLY A 178 -1.92 -18.12 3.81
CA GLY A 178 -2.37 -19.21 4.69
C GLY A 178 -3.79 -19.70 4.38
N HIS A 179 -4.68 -18.82 3.90
CA HIS A 179 -6.02 -19.25 3.48
C HIS A 179 -6.01 -19.91 2.10
N ALA A 180 -5.23 -19.39 1.15
CA ALA A 180 -5.05 -19.99 -0.16
C ALA A 180 -4.51 -21.44 -0.04
N GLY A 181 -3.50 -21.64 0.82
CA GLY A 181 -2.97 -22.98 1.11
C GLY A 181 -4.01 -23.93 1.69
N ARG A 182 -4.85 -23.47 2.62
CA ARG A 182 -5.92 -24.29 3.23
C ARG A 182 -7.03 -24.68 2.26
N LEU A 183 -7.36 -23.82 1.30
CA LEU A 183 -8.37 -24.10 0.28
C LEU A 183 -7.81 -24.83 -0.94
N GLY A 184 -6.50 -25.11 -0.99
CA GLY A 184 -5.86 -25.72 -2.16
C GLY A 184 -5.92 -24.85 -3.41
N ILE A 185 -6.04 -23.52 -3.25
CA ILE A 185 -6.05 -22.58 -4.38
C ILE A 185 -4.68 -21.92 -4.53
N LEU A 186 -4.32 -21.62 -5.78
CA LEU A 186 -3.08 -20.91 -6.07
C LEU A 186 -3.13 -19.49 -5.50
N TYR A 187 -2.09 -19.12 -4.76
CA TYR A 187 -1.88 -17.73 -4.35
C TYR A 187 -1.65 -16.87 -5.59
N PRO A 188 -2.42 -15.79 -5.80
CA PRO A 188 -2.32 -15.00 -7.02
C PRO A 188 -0.94 -14.35 -7.10
N ARG A 189 -0.31 -14.38 -8.29
CA ARG A 189 0.98 -13.74 -8.53
C ARG A 189 0.85 -12.65 -9.58
N PHE A 190 1.61 -11.57 -9.45
CA PHE A 190 1.63 -10.44 -10.37
C PHE A 190 2.94 -10.38 -11.16
N SER A 191 2.90 -10.16 -12.46
CA SER A 191 4.07 -9.97 -13.31
C SER A 191 4.03 -8.64 -14.02
N GLY A 192 5.19 -7.98 -14.18
CA GLY A 192 5.29 -6.69 -14.84
C GLY A 192 4.26 -5.70 -14.29
N ASP A 193 3.36 -5.27 -15.19
CA ASP A 193 2.48 -4.14 -14.99
C ASP A 193 1.15 -4.53 -14.33
N GLU A 194 0.90 -5.82 -14.11
CA GLU A 194 -0.41 -6.33 -13.66
C GLU A 194 -0.91 -5.69 -12.36
N MET A 195 -0.03 -5.37 -11.41
CA MET A 195 -0.43 -4.72 -10.16
C MET A 195 -0.97 -3.31 -10.42
N VAL A 196 -0.37 -2.58 -11.35
CA VAL A 196 -0.77 -1.20 -11.72
C VAL A 196 -2.17 -1.21 -12.31
N HIS A 197 -2.43 -2.11 -13.27
CA HIS A 197 -3.75 -2.26 -13.88
C HIS A 197 -4.82 -2.67 -12.85
N LEU A 198 -4.51 -3.62 -11.96
CA LEU A 198 -5.45 -4.06 -10.93
C LEU A 198 -5.82 -2.92 -9.96
N VAL A 199 -4.81 -2.18 -9.47
CA VAL A 199 -5.05 -1.07 -8.54
C VAL A 199 -5.90 0.01 -9.19
N GLU A 200 -5.66 0.34 -10.46
CA GLU A 200 -6.48 1.31 -11.19
C GLU A 200 -7.93 0.84 -11.35
N PHE A 201 -8.14 -0.43 -11.70
CA PHE A 201 -9.49 -0.99 -11.78
C PHE A 201 -10.22 -0.91 -10.44
N LEU A 202 -9.56 -1.27 -9.33
CA LEU A 202 -10.15 -1.20 -8.01
C LEU A 202 -10.42 0.25 -7.57
N LYS A 203 -9.48 1.16 -7.84
CA LYS A 203 -9.62 2.60 -7.58
C LYS A 203 -10.87 3.16 -8.25
N THR A 204 -11.00 2.97 -9.56
CA THR A 204 -12.11 3.50 -10.35
C THR A 204 -13.43 2.83 -10.01
N THR A 205 -13.43 1.54 -9.71
CA THR A 205 -14.64 0.79 -9.33
C THR A 205 -15.15 1.18 -7.94
N ALA A 206 -14.24 1.46 -7.00
CA ALA A 206 -14.59 1.90 -5.66
C ALA A 206 -15.06 3.36 -5.60
N ALA A 207 -14.62 4.21 -6.53
CA ALA A 207 -15.07 5.60 -6.64
C ALA A 207 -16.40 5.76 -7.38
N ALA A 208 -16.73 4.85 -8.30
CA ALA A 208 -17.97 4.93 -9.08
C ALA A 208 -19.20 4.58 -8.20
N PRO A 209 -20.33 5.29 -8.36
CA PRO A 209 -21.57 4.96 -7.69
C PRO A 209 -22.04 3.54 -8.05
N ARG A 210 -22.85 2.97 -7.15
CA ARG A 210 -23.49 1.66 -7.36
C ARG A 210 -24.64 1.79 -8.33
#